data_AF-A0A1Y4GU19-F1
#
_entry.id   AF-A0A1Y4GU19-F1
#
_cell.length_a   1.000
_cell.length_b   1.000
_cell.length_c   1.000
_cell.angle_alpha   90.00
_cell.angle_beta   90.00
_cell.angle_gamma   90.00
#
_symmetry.space_group_name_H-M   'P 1'
#
loop_
_entity.id
_entity.type
_entity.pdbx_description
1 polymer ?
#
loop_
_entity_poly.entity_id
_entity_poly.type
_entity_poly.pdbx_seq_one_letter_code
_entity_poly.pdbx_strand_id
1 'polypeptide(L)'
;MLVGLLTSVSLFAYDDFDIIEGTTPISLPTDALIVNGQPILCDRMTWEIDDFGELGKTVRLIPTFSGETLQYLKSQNVLQSFNFFVSGKIFLVRMKDMDAYGICRGSVNKPIICAVLATKDGKTRCIINKTAESMVFNDFYKGMPKSAVEEYASKIGTSRFVFMGNKGGLKCYSLKFLDMKKEYNIFGDYHYEVNNNKDYCYFYFDANNKLVKWIQFM
;
A
#
# COMPACT_ATOMS: atom_id res chain seq x y z
N MET A 1 29.91 -7.55 -15.71
CA MET A 1 30.14 -7.17 -14.30
C MET A 1 29.13 -6.07 -13.96
N LEU A 2 27.94 -6.45 -13.50
CA LEU A 2 26.84 -5.50 -13.24
C LEU A 2 26.30 -5.73 -11.81
N VAL A 3 27.20 -5.58 -10.85
CA VAL A 3 26.87 -5.38 -9.43
C VAL A 3 26.90 -3.87 -9.25
N GLY A 4 25.74 -3.20 -9.24
CA GLY A 4 25.78 -1.75 -9.23
C GLY A 4 24.45 -1.03 -9.33
N LEU A 5 23.49 -1.36 -8.46
CA LEU A 5 22.43 -0.44 -8.06
C LEU A 5 21.80 -0.91 -6.73
N LEU A 6 22.66 -1.08 -5.73
CA LEU A 6 22.25 -1.16 -4.33
C LEU A 6 22.15 0.27 -3.79
N THR A 7 21.03 0.94 -4.04
CA THR A 7 20.60 2.06 -3.19
C THR A 7 19.95 1.44 -1.95
N SER A 8 20.73 1.41 -0.86
CA SER A 8 20.44 0.96 0.51
C SER A 8 19.04 0.42 0.81
N VAL A 9 18.82 -0.84 0.43
CA VAL A 9 17.91 -1.73 1.13
C VAL A 9 18.78 -2.76 1.83
N SER A 10 18.63 -2.89 3.14
CA SER A 10 19.18 -4.04 3.85
C SER A 10 18.25 -5.22 3.58
N LEU A 11 18.63 -6.08 2.64
CA LEU A 11 17.91 -7.31 2.34
C LEU A 11 18.51 -8.41 3.21
N PHE A 12 17.75 -8.86 4.22
CA PHE A 12 18.11 -10.06 4.98
C PHE A 12 17.38 -11.24 4.36
N ALA A 13 18.16 -12.24 3.94
CA ALA A 13 17.67 -13.46 3.33
C ALA A 13 17.29 -14.48 4.40
N TYR A 14 16.08 -15.00 4.35
CA TYR A 14 15.65 -16.19 5.08
C TYR A 14 15.12 -17.20 4.06
N ASP A 15 15.85 -18.30 3.83
CA ASP A 15 15.43 -19.50 3.08
C ASP A 15 14.64 -19.27 1.77
N ASP A 16 15.08 -18.34 0.91
CA ASP A 16 14.48 -17.89 -0.38
C ASP A 16 13.60 -16.62 -0.36
N PHE A 17 13.52 -15.92 0.77
CA PHE A 17 12.80 -14.65 0.92
C PHE A 17 13.73 -13.51 1.35
N ASP A 18 13.62 -12.38 0.68
CA ASP A 18 14.31 -11.16 1.09
C ASP A 18 13.33 -10.24 1.83
N ILE A 19 13.66 -9.88 3.07
CA ILE A 19 12.88 -8.89 3.82
C ILE A 19 13.31 -7.50 3.36
N ILE A 20 12.35 -6.65 2.98
CA ILE A 20 12.66 -5.25 2.65
C ILE A 20 12.83 -4.47 3.95
N GLU A 21 14.06 -4.03 4.24
CA GLU A 21 14.35 -3.08 5.31
C GLU A 21 14.93 -1.79 4.74
N GLY A 22 14.26 -0.67 5.03
CA GLY A 22 14.67 0.66 4.59
C GLY A 22 13.47 1.59 4.40
N THR A 23 13.72 2.89 4.56
CA THR A 23 12.75 3.98 4.32
C THR A 23 13.09 4.79 3.06
N THR A 24 14.17 4.40 2.35
CA THR A 24 14.70 5.15 1.22
C THR A 24 13.89 4.86 -0.04
N PRO A 25 13.45 5.91 -0.78
CA PRO A 25 12.81 5.72 -2.06
C PRO A 25 13.71 5.00 -3.07
N ILE A 26 13.26 3.89 -3.66
CA ILE A 26 14.00 3.20 -4.74
C ILE A 26 13.43 3.67 -6.07
N SER A 27 14.29 4.16 -6.97
CA SER A 27 13.89 4.59 -8.31
C SER A 27 14.42 3.60 -9.36
N LEU A 28 13.52 2.96 -10.10
CA LEU A 28 13.88 2.05 -11.19
C LEU A 28 13.37 2.61 -12.53
N PRO A 29 14.21 2.67 -13.59
CA PRO A 29 13.71 2.91 -14.93
C PRO A 29 12.73 1.78 -15.26
N THR A 30 11.53 2.12 -15.70
CA THR A 30 10.47 1.14 -15.98
C THR A 30 9.88 1.49 -17.33
N ASP A 31 9.86 0.56 -18.28
CA ASP A 31 9.36 0.86 -19.64
C ASP A 31 7.83 0.83 -19.72
N ALA A 32 7.19 0.07 -18.83
CA ALA A 32 5.73 -0.02 -18.77
C ALA A 32 5.27 -0.41 -17.36
N LEU A 33 4.25 0.30 -16.89
CA LEU A 33 3.39 -0.11 -15.78
C LEU A 33 2.19 -0.87 -16.35
N ILE A 34 1.96 -2.11 -15.92
CA ILE A 34 0.77 -2.87 -16.30
C ILE A 34 -0.21 -2.87 -15.12
N VAL A 35 -1.37 -2.22 -15.30
CA VAL A 35 -2.45 -2.20 -14.32
C VAL A 35 -3.61 -3.03 -14.85
N ASN A 36 -3.98 -4.11 -14.15
CA ASN A 36 -5.09 -4.99 -14.55
C ASN A 36 -5.03 -5.42 -16.04
N GLY A 37 -3.81 -5.69 -16.54
CA GLY A 37 -3.56 -6.10 -17.92
C GLY A 37 -3.44 -4.98 -18.95
N GLN A 38 -3.62 -3.71 -18.57
CA GLN A 38 -3.45 -2.57 -19.47
C GLN A 38 -2.05 -1.95 -19.31
N PRO A 39 -1.22 -1.93 -20.37
CA PRO A 39 0.09 -1.30 -20.33
C PRO A 39 -0.02 0.22 -20.42
N ILE A 40 0.69 0.91 -19.54
CA ILE A 40 0.84 2.37 -19.52
C ILE A 40 2.33 2.66 -19.49
N LEU A 41 2.81 3.45 -20.44
CA LEU A 41 4.20 3.88 -20.47
C LEU A 41 4.46 4.82 -19.29
N CYS A 42 5.33 4.42 -18.37
CA CYS A 42 5.88 5.29 -17.35
C CYS A 42 7.36 5.51 -17.66
N ASP A 43 7.96 6.59 -17.17
CA ASP A 43 9.40 6.82 -17.36
C ASP A 43 10.21 6.10 -16.26
N ARG A 44 9.60 6.04 -15.06
CA ARG A 44 10.25 5.58 -13.83
C ARG A 44 9.20 5.15 -12.83
N MET A 45 9.54 4.16 -12.01
CA MET A 45 8.77 3.79 -10.83
C MET A 45 9.58 4.10 -9.58
N THR A 46 9.01 4.89 -8.67
CA THR A 46 9.56 5.16 -7.34
C THR A 46 8.84 4.34 -6.29
N TRP A 47 9.59 3.73 -5.38
CA TRP A 47 9.09 2.86 -4.33
C TRP A 47 9.36 3.51 -2.99
N GLU A 48 8.35 3.89 -2.23
CA GLU A 48 8.53 4.43 -0.88
C GLU A 48 8.01 3.45 0.16
N ILE A 49 8.73 3.30 1.27
CA ILE A 49 8.40 2.36 2.32
C ILE A 49 8.25 3.12 3.64
N ASP A 50 7.05 3.04 4.19
CA ASP A 50 6.75 3.57 5.52
C ASP A 50 6.76 2.42 6.53
N ASP A 51 7.66 2.50 7.51
CA ASP A 51 7.74 1.51 8.59
C ASP A 51 6.87 1.94 9.80
N PHE A 52 6.13 0.96 10.34
CA PHE A 52 5.27 1.10 11.51
C PHE A 52 5.65 0.12 12.65
N GLY A 53 6.84 -0.48 12.59
CA GLY A 53 7.34 -1.42 13.58
C GLY A 53 6.54 -2.72 13.58
N GLU A 54 6.07 -3.13 14.76
CA GLU A 54 5.28 -4.37 14.95
C GLU A 54 3.99 -4.42 14.10
N LEU A 55 3.46 -3.25 13.71
CA LEU A 55 2.27 -3.18 12.85
C LEU A 55 2.57 -3.56 11.39
N GLY A 56 3.84 -3.55 10.98
CA GLY A 56 4.29 -3.85 9.64
C GLY A 56 4.72 -2.61 8.86
N LYS A 57 4.68 -2.71 7.53
CA LYS A 57 5.16 -1.70 6.59
C LYS A 57 4.06 -1.35 5.60
N THR A 58 4.16 -0.15 5.02
CA THR A 58 3.39 0.23 3.83
C THR A 58 4.35 0.48 2.67
N VAL A 59 4.19 -0.23 1.56
CA VAL A 59 4.94 0.04 0.31
C VAL A 59 4.06 0.83 -0.64
N ARG A 60 4.59 1.96 -1.13
CA ARG A 60 3.95 2.89 -2.06
C ARG A 60 4.68 2.85 -3.39
N LEU A 61 3.99 2.50 -4.47
CA LEU A 61 4.52 2.59 -5.83
C LEU A 61 4.02 3.88 -6.48
N ILE A 62 4.96 4.72 -6.91
CA ILE A 62 4.73 6.06 -7.44
C ILE A 62 5.35 6.14 -8.84
N PRO A 63 4.56 5.97 -9.91
CA PRO A 63 5.07 6.15 -11.26
C PRO A 63 5.29 7.64 -11.58
N THR A 64 6.38 7.90 -12.29
CA THR A 64 6.62 9.17 -12.99
C THR A 64 6.18 9.03 -14.44
N PHE A 65 5.41 10.00 -14.92
CA PHE A 65 4.99 10.11 -16.31
C PHE A 65 5.43 11.43 -16.91
N SER A 66 5.75 11.43 -18.20
CA SER A 66 6.14 12.60 -18.97
C SER A 66 5.40 12.63 -20.30
N GLY A 67 5.57 13.73 -21.04
CA GLY A 67 5.06 13.89 -22.41
C GLY A 67 3.55 13.67 -22.57
N GLU A 68 3.18 12.99 -23.66
CA GLU A 68 1.79 12.73 -24.05
C GLU A 68 1.05 11.86 -23.03
N THR A 69 1.73 10.87 -22.43
CA THR A 69 1.12 10.03 -21.38
C THR A 69 0.70 10.87 -20.19
N LEU A 70 1.55 11.79 -19.71
CA LEU A 70 1.18 12.68 -18.60
C LEU A 70 -0.02 13.56 -18.96
N GLN A 71 -0.09 14.07 -20.20
CA GLN A 71 -1.22 14.89 -20.65
C GLN A 71 -2.52 14.09 -20.73
N TYR A 72 -2.45 12.87 -21.25
CA TYR A 72 -3.58 11.94 -21.29
C TYR A 72 -4.08 11.59 -19.88
N LEU A 73 -3.19 11.24 -18.95
CA LEU A 73 -3.58 10.90 -17.59
C LEU A 73 -4.19 12.09 -16.83
N LYS A 74 -3.71 13.32 -17.12
CA LYS A 74 -4.30 14.56 -16.61
C LYS A 74 -5.71 14.79 -17.16
N SER A 75 -5.91 14.61 -18.47
CA SER A 75 -7.23 14.83 -19.10
C SER A 75 -8.29 13.84 -18.59
N GLN A 76 -7.87 12.64 -18.20
CA GLN A 76 -8.72 11.61 -17.60
C GLN A 76 -8.88 11.74 -16.07
N ASN A 77 -8.18 12.69 -15.42
CA ASN A 77 -8.13 12.83 -13.96
C ASN A 77 -7.72 11.54 -13.20
N VAL A 78 -6.89 10.70 -13.81
CA VAL A 78 -6.48 9.38 -13.25
C VAL A 78 -5.08 9.38 -12.65
N LEU A 79 -4.39 10.52 -12.56
CA LEU A 79 -3.04 10.61 -11.97
C LEU A 79 -2.97 10.02 -10.56
N GLN A 80 -4.05 10.15 -9.78
CA GLN A 80 -4.15 9.60 -8.42
C GLN A 80 -4.32 8.07 -8.41
N SER A 81 -4.87 7.50 -9.48
CA SER A 81 -5.23 6.08 -9.58
C SER A 81 -4.03 5.13 -9.68
N PHE A 82 -2.81 5.66 -9.79
CA PHE A 82 -1.59 4.85 -9.93
C PHE A 82 -0.85 4.58 -8.64
N ASN A 83 -1.24 5.22 -7.54
CA ASN A 83 -0.70 4.82 -6.26
C ASN A 83 -1.14 3.38 -5.99
N PHE A 84 -0.18 2.57 -5.54
CA PHE A 84 -0.43 1.22 -5.09
C PHE A 84 0.13 1.07 -3.69
N PHE A 85 -0.72 0.53 -2.82
CA PHE A 85 -0.42 0.38 -1.41
C PHE A 85 -0.52 -1.08 -1.02
N VAL A 86 0.53 -1.55 -0.37
CA VAL A 86 0.52 -2.83 0.32
C VAL A 86 0.82 -2.53 1.77
N SER A 87 -0.01 -3.02 2.70
CA SER A 87 0.19 -2.82 4.14
C SER A 87 0.32 -4.15 4.90
N GLY A 88 1.00 -4.09 6.04
CA GLY A 88 1.14 -5.21 6.98
C GLY A 88 2.53 -5.86 6.91
N LYS A 89 2.61 -7.17 7.16
CA LYS A 89 3.86 -7.93 7.02
C LYS A 89 4.15 -8.14 5.53
N ILE A 90 5.18 -7.46 5.04
CA ILE A 90 5.58 -7.44 3.62
C ILE A 90 6.95 -8.09 3.47
N PHE A 91 7.11 -8.90 2.43
CA PHE A 91 8.36 -9.57 2.06
C PHE A 91 8.49 -9.66 0.54
N LEU A 92 9.73 -9.80 0.05
CA LEU A 92 10.02 -10.10 -1.35
C LEU A 92 10.21 -11.60 -1.54
N VAL A 93 9.70 -12.10 -2.66
CA VAL A 93 9.90 -13.47 -3.12
C VAL A 93 10.67 -13.41 -4.43
N ARG A 94 11.81 -14.10 -4.51
CA ARG A 94 12.49 -14.29 -5.79
C ARG A 94 11.80 -15.39 -6.58
N MET A 95 11.25 -15.04 -7.73
CA MET A 95 10.60 -15.96 -8.67
C MET A 95 11.66 -16.51 -9.62
N LYS A 96 12.31 -17.61 -9.21
CA LYS A 96 13.49 -18.21 -9.88
C LYS A 96 13.27 -18.48 -11.38
N ASP A 97 12.06 -18.89 -11.77
CA ASP A 97 11.74 -19.24 -13.16
C ASP A 97 11.57 -18.04 -14.12
N MET A 98 11.47 -16.81 -13.59
CA MET A 98 11.12 -15.62 -14.38
C MET A 98 12.13 -14.47 -14.27
N ASP A 99 13.25 -14.67 -13.56
CA ASP A 99 14.17 -13.58 -13.15
C ASP A 99 13.40 -12.34 -12.65
N ALA A 100 12.49 -12.60 -11.71
CA ALA A 100 11.54 -11.62 -11.21
C ALA A 100 11.47 -11.62 -9.68
N TYR A 101 11.05 -10.50 -9.11
CA TYR A 101 10.80 -10.34 -7.68
C TYR A 101 9.33 -9.98 -7.46
N GLY A 102 8.64 -10.73 -6.59
CA GLY A 102 7.28 -10.44 -6.16
C GLY A 102 7.26 -9.74 -4.81
N ILE A 103 6.61 -8.58 -4.70
CA ILE A 103 6.20 -8.02 -3.40
C ILE A 103 4.98 -8.79 -2.93
N CYS A 104 5.06 -9.38 -1.75
CA CYS A 104 3.97 -10.14 -1.16
C CYS A 104 3.51 -9.54 0.16
N ARG A 105 2.21 -9.65 0.44
CA ARG A 105 1.62 -9.44 1.77
C ARG A 105 1.12 -10.75 2.36
N GLY A 106 0.94 -10.75 3.68
CA GLY A 106 0.36 -11.88 4.41
C GLY A 106 1.44 -12.70 5.11
N SER A 107 1.38 -14.02 4.97
CA SER A 107 2.40 -14.92 5.52
C SER A 107 3.14 -15.63 4.39
N VAL A 108 4.36 -16.09 4.68
CA VAL A 108 5.18 -16.87 3.75
C VAL A 108 4.44 -18.12 3.25
N ASN A 109 3.59 -18.73 4.10
CA ASN A 109 2.83 -19.93 3.75
C ASN A 109 1.57 -19.64 2.90
N LYS A 110 1.10 -18.39 2.88
CA LYS A 110 -0.06 -17.93 2.10
C LYS A 110 0.22 -16.54 1.55
N PRO A 111 1.20 -16.40 0.62
CA PRO A 111 1.58 -15.11 0.08
C PRO A 111 0.49 -14.59 -0.86
N ILE A 112 0.17 -13.30 -0.75
CA ILE A 112 -0.62 -12.59 -1.75
C ILE A 112 0.34 -11.70 -2.52
N ILE A 113 0.57 -12.02 -3.81
CA ILE A 113 1.46 -11.26 -4.70
C ILE A 113 0.77 -9.95 -5.09
N CYS A 114 1.35 -8.86 -4.64
CA CYS A 114 0.83 -7.51 -4.79
C CYS A 114 1.43 -6.81 -6.02
N ALA A 115 2.74 -6.96 -6.23
CA ALA A 115 3.43 -6.44 -7.40
C ALA A 115 4.56 -7.37 -7.82
N VAL A 116 4.89 -7.37 -9.11
CA VAL A 116 6.01 -8.14 -9.67
C VAL A 116 6.92 -7.20 -10.44
N LEU A 117 8.20 -7.22 -10.09
CA LEU A 117 9.30 -6.63 -10.85
C LEU A 117 9.95 -7.73 -11.69
N ALA A 118 9.90 -7.59 -13.01
CA ALA A 118 10.57 -8.52 -13.91
C ALA A 118 11.47 -7.75 -14.88
N THR A 119 12.67 -8.25 -15.10
CA THR A 119 13.55 -7.73 -16.16
C THR A 119 13.45 -8.66 -17.36
N LYS A 120 13.03 -8.13 -18.50
CA LYS A 120 12.97 -8.89 -19.76
C LYS A 120 13.56 -8.06 -20.88
N ASP A 121 14.49 -8.67 -21.63
CA ASP A 121 15.18 -8.02 -22.76
C ASP A 121 15.92 -6.73 -22.35
N GLY A 122 16.49 -6.71 -21.13
CA GLY A 122 17.16 -5.54 -20.55
C GLY A 122 16.22 -4.43 -20.07
N LYS A 123 14.89 -4.66 -20.11
CA LYS A 123 13.87 -3.68 -19.72
C LYS A 123 13.17 -4.14 -18.45
N THR A 124 13.15 -3.29 -17.44
CA THR A 124 12.40 -3.55 -16.19
C THR A 124 10.93 -3.23 -16.39
N ARG A 125 10.07 -4.15 -15.97
CA ARG A 125 8.60 -4.02 -16.00
C ARG A 125 8.06 -4.22 -14.60
N CYS A 126 7.09 -3.38 -14.23
CA CYS A 126 6.36 -3.50 -12.98
C CYS A 126 4.91 -3.89 -13.29
N ILE A 127 4.48 -5.03 -12.77
CA ILE A 127 3.11 -5.51 -12.87
C ILE A 127 2.47 -5.32 -11.50
N ILE A 128 1.39 -4.54 -11.44
CA ILE A 128 0.65 -4.30 -10.21
C ILE A 128 -0.65 -5.09 -10.27
N ASN A 129 -0.84 -6.01 -9.33
CA ASN A 129 -2.06 -6.80 -9.19
C ASN A 129 -2.99 -6.10 -8.21
N LYS A 130 -3.97 -5.35 -8.73
CA LYS A 130 -4.99 -4.74 -7.88
C LYS A 130 -6.12 -5.73 -7.63
N THR A 131 -6.28 -6.16 -6.38
CA THR A 131 -7.50 -6.83 -5.91
C THR A 131 -8.59 -5.80 -5.61
N ALA A 132 -9.86 -6.21 -5.58
CA ALA A 132 -10.97 -5.35 -5.17
C ALA A 132 -10.71 -4.70 -3.79
N GLU A 133 -10.09 -5.42 -2.86
CA GLU A 133 -9.67 -4.89 -1.55
C GLU A 133 -8.61 -3.79 -1.65
N SER A 134 -7.62 -3.95 -2.54
CA SER A 134 -6.57 -2.95 -2.76
C SER A 134 -7.04 -1.73 -3.55
N MET A 135 -8.19 -1.80 -4.22
CA MET A 135 -8.74 -0.67 -4.98
C MET A 135 -9.35 0.40 -4.07
N VAL A 136 -9.86 0.03 -2.90
CA VAL A 136 -10.61 0.93 -2.00
C VAL A 136 -9.74 2.01 -1.35
N PHE A 137 -8.41 1.92 -1.36
CA PHE A 137 -7.55 2.86 -0.62
C PHE A 137 -6.43 3.49 -1.45
N ASN A 138 -6.54 3.44 -2.77
CA ASN A 138 -5.58 4.13 -3.65
C ASN A 138 -5.76 5.65 -3.69
N ASP A 139 -6.87 6.17 -3.14
CA ASP A 139 -7.22 7.58 -3.18
C ASP A 139 -6.44 8.43 -2.16
N PHE A 140 -5.80 7.80 -1.17
CA PHE A 140 -5.00 8.52 -0.18
C PHE A 140 -3.61 8.83 -0.71
N TYR A 141 -3.11 10.03 -0.40
CA TYR A 141 -1.79 10.46 -0.81
C TYR A 141 -1.12 11.33 0.26
N LYS A 142 0.21 11.31 0.27
CA LYS A 142 1.00 12.15 1.17
C LYS A 142 0.73 13.62 0.88
N GLY A 143 0.45 14.40 1.92
CA GLY A 143 0.02 15.80 1.82
C GLY A 143 -1.49 15.99 1.73
N MET A 144 -2.28 14.91 1.65
CA MET A 144 -3.74 15.00 1.66
C MET A 144 -4.22 15.68 2.96
N PRO A 145 -5.14 16.66 2.89
CA PRO A 145 -5.70 17.28 4.08
C PRO A 145 -6.47 16.26 4.93
N LYS A 146 -6.36 16.35 6.27
CA LYS A 146 -7.14 15.53 7.22
C LYS A 146 -8.64 15.59 6.92
N SER A 147 -9.18 16.75 6.58
CA SER A 147 -10.59 16.91 6.22
C SER A 147 -11.01 16.08 5.00
N ALA A 148 -10.13 15.93 4.01
CA ALA A 148 -10.43 15.13 2.82
C ALA A 148 -10.38 13.62 3.14
N VAL A 149 -9.46 13.19 4.02
CA VAL A 149 -9.44 11.80 4.52
C VAL A 149 -10.70 11.49 5.34
N GLU A 150 -11.12 12.43 6.18
CA GLU A 150 -12.32 12.33 7.02
C GLU A 150 -13.61 12.32 6.19
N GLU A 151 -13.67 13.10 5.11
CA GLU A 151 -14.76 13.06 4.14
C GLU A 151 -14.81 11.72 3.40
N TYR A 152 -13.65 11.14 3.06
CA TYR A 152 -13.61 9.81 2.48
C TYR A 152 -14.17 8.77 3.47
N ALA A 153 -13.69 8.79 4.71
CA ALA A 153 -14.15 7.91 5.77
C ALA A 153 -15.67 7.99 5.98
N SER A 154 -16.25 9.19 6.01
CA SER A 154 -17.69 9.38 6.24
C SER A 154 -18.57 8.78 5.13
N LYS A 155 -18.02 8.59 3.92
CA LYS A 155 -18.70 7.94 2.80
C LYS A 155 -18.67 6.42 2.89
N ILE A 156 -17.80 5.84 3.72
CA ILE A 156 -17.68 4.38 3.86
C ILE A 156 -18.55 3.88 5.00
N GLY A 157 -19.80 3.55 4.65
CA GLY A 157 -20.73 2.83 5.52
C GLY A 157 -20.85 3.43 6.92
N THR A 158 -20.74 2.60 7.94
CA THR A 158 -20.85 2.98 9.36
C THR A 158 -19.50 3.22 10.03
N SER A 159 -18.48 3.59 9.27
CA SER A 159 -17.14 3.80 9.82
C SER A 159 -17.05 5.06 10.70
N ARG A 160 -16.06 5.10 11.58
CA ARG A 160 -15.74 6.26 12.43
C ARG A 160 -14.29 6.62 12.32
N PHE A 161 -14.02 7.92 12.19
CA PHE A 161 -12.67 8.47 12.21
C PHE A 161 -12.35 9.02 13.59
N VAL A 162 -11.50 8.32 14.34
CA VAL A 162 -11.27 8.55 15.77
C VAL A 162 -9.84 9.00 16.01
N PHE A 163 -9.66 10.09 16.78
CA PHE A 163 -8.33 10.51 17.20
C PHE A 163 -7.78 9.56 18.27
N MET A 164 -6.60 9.01 18.03
CA MET A 164 -5.95 8.01 18.90
C MET A 164 -4.81 8.61 19.74
N GLY A 165 -4.57 9.92 19.64
CA GLY A 165 -3.45 10.61 20.28
C GLY A 165 -2.27 10.85 19.34
N ASN A 166 -1.17 11.36 19.90
CA ASN A 166 0.05 11.63 19.15
C ASN A 166 1.00 10.42 19.24
N LYS A 167 1.50 9.94 18.10
CA LYS A 167 2.43 8.80 17.99
C LYS A 167 3.63 9.20 17.13
N GLY A 168 4.83 9.12 17.69
CA GLY A 168 6.07 9.51 16.97
C GLY A 168 6.06 10.96 16.48
N GLY A 169 5.47 11.89 17.24
CA GLY A 169 5.35 13.30 16.87
C GLY A 169 4.24 13.62 15.85
N LEU A 170 3.50 12.63 15.37
CA LEU A 170 2.39 12.80 14.42
C LEU A 170 1.05 12.58 15.11
N LYS A 171 0.02 13.31 14.64
CA LYS A 171 -1.38 13.10 15.08
C LYS A 171 -1.89 11.81 14.46
N CYS A 172 -2.21 10.82 15.28
CA CYS A 172 -2.69 9.52 14.82
C CYS A 172 -4.22 9.44 14.89
N TYR A 173 -4.85 9.09 13.79
CA TYR A 173 -6.28 8.81 13.71
C TYR A 173 -6.50 7.37 13.26
N SER A 174 -7.54 6.74 13.77
CA SER A 174 -8.00 5.44 13.32
C SER A 174 -9.31 5.56 12.56
N LEU A 175 -9.36 4.91 11.39
CA LEU A 175 -10.62 4.54 10.75
C LEU A 175 -11.06 3.21 11.36
N LYS A 176 -12.13 3.27 12.16
CA LYS A 176 -12.75 2.12 12.81
C LYS A 176 -14.01 1.73 12.05
N PHE A 177 -14.19 0.44 11.83
CA PHE A 177 -15.45 -0.08 11.31
C PHE A 177 -16.28 -0.69 12.44
N LEU A 178 -17.56 -0.74 12.15
CA LEU A 178 -18.57 -1.36 12.99
C LEU A 178 -18.39 -2.87 12.84
N ASP A 179 -17.84 -3.50 13.87
CA ASP A 179 -17.78 -4.95 13.94
C ASP A 179 -19.17 -5.44 14.33
N MET A 180 -19.73 -6.31 13.50
CA MET A 180 -21.04 -6.93 13.71
C MET A 180 -20.81 -8.38 14.06
N LYS A 181 -20.58 -8.65 15.34
CA LYS A 181 -20.40 -10.02 15.82
C LYS A 181 -21.76 -10.59 16.19
N LYS A 182 -22.09 -11.77 15.65
CA LYS A 182 -23.24 -12.54 16.12
C LYS A 182 -22.93 -13.10 17.50
N GLU A 183 -23.70 -12.68 18.50
CA GLU A 183 -23.67 -13.25 19.83
C GLU A 183 -24.93 -14.07 20.06
N TYR A 184 -24.74 -15.36 20.34
CA TYR A 184 -25.83 -16.26 20.68
C TYR A 184 -26.03 -16.22 22.19
N ASN A 185 -27.28 -16.05 22.61
CA ASN A 185 -27.63 -16.24 24.00
C ASN A 185 -27.76 -17.75 24.31
N ILE A 186 -27.91 -18.08 25.59
CA ILE A 186 -28.01 -19.47 26.07
C ILE A 186 -29.22 -20.25 25.53
N PHE A 187 -30.17 -19.58 24.88
CA PHE A 187 -31.39 -20.16 24.31
C PHE A 187 -31.32 -20.34 22.79
N GLY A 188 -30.21 -19.94 22.16
CA GLY A 188 -30.00 -20.09 20.71
C GLY A 188 -30.50 -18.91 19.88
N ASP A 189 -31.13 -17.90 20.48
CA ASP A 189 -31.38 -16.63 19.79
C ASP A 189 -30.06 -15.87 19.66
N TYR A 190 -29.91 -15.10 18.58
CA TYR A 190 -28.75 -14.24 18.40
C TYR A 190 -29.13 -12.76 18.36
N HIS A 191 -28.21 -11.94 18.83
CA HIS A 191 -28.19 -10.51 18.57
C HIS A 191 -26.86 -10.13 17.95
N TYR A 192 -26.80 -8.95 17.33
CA TYR A 192 -25.53 -8.39 16.87
C TYR A 192 -24.99 -7.49 17.97
N GLU A 193 -23.80 -7.80 18.49
CA GLU A 193 -23.03 -6.81 19.22
C GLU A 193 -22.47 -5.83 18.19
N VAL A 194 -22.83 -4.56 18.36
CA VAL A 194 -22.38 -3.47 17.50
C VAL A 194 -21.35 -2.67 18.29
N ASN A 195 -20.06 -2.91 18.01
CA ASN A 195 -18.99 -2.11 18.57
C ASN A 195 -18.08 -1.57 17.46
N ASN A 196 -17.66 -0.30 17.57
CA ASN A 196 -16.71 0.30 16.64
C ASN A 196 -15.29 0.06 17.12
N ASN A 197 -14.94 -1.19 17.46
CA ASN A 197 -13.64 -1.48 18.05
C ASN A 197 -12.60 -1.92 17.03
N LYS A 198 -13.01 -2.42 15.87
CA LYS A 198 -12.06 -2.92 14.85
C LYS A 198 -11.39 -1.76 14.13
N ASP A 199 -10.09 -1.60 14.40
CA ASP A 199 -9.21 -0.69 13.66
C ASP A 199 -8.97 -1.24 12.26
N TYR A 200 -9.23 -0.41 11.25
CA TYR A 200 -9.09 -0.79 9.85
C TYR A 200 -7.95 -0.04 9.18
N CYS A 201 -7.71 1.21 9.55
CA CYS A 201 -6.55 1.95 9.07
C CYS A 201 -6.10 3.01 10.08
N TYR A 202 -4.79 3.14 10.27
CA TYR A 202 -4.22 4.28 10.98
C TYR A 202 -3.65 5.29 10.00
N PHE A 203 -4.00 6.56 10.22
CA PHE A 203 -3.53 7.72 9.48
C PHE A 203 -2.71 8.62 10.40
N TYR A 204 -1.55 9.04 9.92
CA TYR A 204 -0.62 9.87 10.68
C TYR A 204 -0.47 11.23 9.99
N PHE A 205 -0.85 12.29 10.68
CA PHE A 205 -0.81 13.66 10.16
C PHE A 205 0.25 14.50 10.87
N ASP A 206 0.83 15.45 10.14
CA ASP A 206 1.71 16.45 10.73
C ASP A 206 0.94 17.50 11.55
N ALA A 207 1.67 18.48 12.10
CA ALA A 207 1.10 19.58 12.85
C ALA A 207 0.07 20.40 12.04
N ASN A 208 0.27 20.50 10.72
CA ASN A 208 -0.56 21.22 9.76
C ASN A 208 -1.73 20.38 9.21
N ASN A 209 -2.01 19.21 9.81
CA ASN A 209 -3.06 18.28 9.39
C ASN A 209 -2.89 17.77 7.96
N LYS A 210 -1.65 17.57 7.51
CA LYS A 210 -1.32 16.94 6.22
C LYS A 210 -0.94 15.48 6.45
N LEU A 211 -1.50 14.57 5.65
CA LEU A 211 -1.25 13.14 5.76
C LEU A 211 0.23 12.86 5.46
N VAL A 212 0.93 12.22 6.39
CA VAL A 212 2.35 11.90 6.26
C VAL A 212 2.54 10.44 5.86
N LYS A 213 1.88 9.53 6.56
CA LYS A 213 1.91 8.08 6.32
C LYS A 213 0.66 7.40 6.89
N TRP A 214 0.34 6.21 6.40
CA TRP A 214 -0.78 5.40 6.88
C TRP A 214 -0.53 3.91 6.72
N ILE A 215 -1.22 3.11 7.52
CA ILE A 215 -1.17 1.65 7.47
C ILE A 215 -2.58 1.07 7.60
N GLN A 216 -2.94 0.14 6.72
CA GLN A 216 -4.20 -0.58 6.77
C GLN A 216 -4.02 -1.93 7.47
N PHE A 217 -5.01 -2.29 8.28
CA PHE A 217 -5.15 -3.56 8.98
C PHE A 217 -6.19 -4.42 8.26
N MET A 218 -5.96 -5.74 8.24
CA MET A 218 -6.93 -6.74 7.75
C MET A 218 -7.53 -7.51 8.92
#